data_AF-A0A846GBA7-F1
#
_entry.id   AF-A0A846GBA7-F1
#
_cell.length_a   1.000
_cell.length_b   1.000
_cell.length_c   1.000
_cell.angle_alpha   90.00
_cell.angle_beta   90.00
_cell.angle_gamma   90.00
#
_symmetry.space_group_name_H-M   'P 1'
#
loop_
_entity.id
_entity.type
_entity.pdbx_description
1 polymer ?
#
loop_
_entity_poly.entity_id
_entity_poly.type
_entity_poly.pdbx_seq_one_letter_code
_entity_poly.pdbx_strand_id
1 'polypeptide(L)'
;MPQPFKFKQSDITQWLRRWQEINGEVTNILPPSREMNEPMQINSEVTAYSFDRVIVCDTAEIAQFLIANNFHFEHNCAVLSIDGYPQNIFSTVMQMLKQNPDLKIYAFHSATPRGVTTINELRNSPNWFSGNNLIIYDLGLLPRHVFPSKNMWILKSDESVEQGRQIPSEVKQTLSKDELEWLESGFYVELESFSPGKLLQVVSQGIAKTQAVANGYTSTSENSLDSGDSSDDGIIFIGVDDDNRNVGFFASDSFG
;
A
#
# COMPACT_ATOMS: atom_id res chain seq x y z
N MET A 1 24.14 13.57 -17.56
CA MET A 1 23.40 12.97 -16.43
C MET A 1 23.09 14.07 -15.44
N PRO A 2 21.83 14.32 -15.05
CA PRO A 2 21.54 15.25 -13.96
C PRO A 2 22.16 14.69 -12.67
N GLN A 3 22.94 15.50 -11.96
CA GLN A 3 23.51 15.08 -10.68
C GLN A 3 22.40 14.97 -9.64
N PRO A 4 22.40 13.93 -8.78
CA PRO A 4 21.43 13.84 -7.69
C PRO A 4 21.66 15.01 -6.75
N PHE A 5 20.64 15.87 -6.63
CA PHE A 5 20.65 16.99 -5.71
C PHE A 5 20.45 16.43 -4.29
N LYS A 6 21.56 16.14 -3.59
CA LYS A 6 21.55 15.59 -2.23
C LYS A 6 21.56 16.74 -1.22
N PHE A 7 20.56 16.77 -0.35
CA PHE A 7 20.46 17.70 0.78
C PHE A 7 20.25 16.91 2.06
N LYS A 8 20.65 17.49 3.20
CA LYS A 8 20.41 16.92 4.51
C LYS A 8 19.00 17.26 4.98
N GLN A 9 18.44 16.45 5.87
CA GLN A 9 17.17 16.76 6.53
C GLN A 9 17.19 18.13 7.25
N SER A 10 18.35 18.54 7.75
CA SER A 10 18.57 19.87 8.33
C SER A 10 18.33 21.00 7.33
N ASP A 11 18.67 20.78 6.06
CA ASP A 11 18.56 21.79 5.01
C ASP A 11 17.08 21.99 4.65
N ILE A 12 16.33 20.89 4.51
CA ILE A 12 14.86 20.93 4.32
C ILE A 12 14.19 21.66 5.49
N THR A 13 14.57 21.30 6.72
CA THR A 13 14.00 21.92 7.93
C THR A 13 14.26 23.43 7.95
N GLN A 14 15.47 23.85 7.55
CA GLN A 14 15.83 25.26 7.46
C GLN A 14 15.05 25.98 6.35
N TRP A 15 14.89 25.36 5.18
CA TRP A 15 14.11 25.93 4.08
C TRP A 15 12.64 26.06 4.43
N LEU A 16 12.06 25.04 5.06
CA LEU A 16 10.69 25.07 5.56
C LEU A 16 10.49 26.20 6.57
N ARG A 17 11.40 26.34 7.53
CA ARG A 17 11.35 27.43 8.52
C ARG A 17 11.36 28.80 7.84
N ARG A 18 12.27 29.04 6.89
CA ARG A 18 12.34 30.30 6.13
C ARG A 18 11.07 30.54 5.32
N TRP A 19 10.49 29.49 4.76
CA TRP A 19 9.23 29.59 4.03
C TRP A 19 8.09 29.97 4.97
N GLN A 20 8.01 29.38 6.17
CA GLN A 20 6.99 29.68 7.19
C GLN A 20 7.12 31.11 7.75
N GLU A 21 8.35 31.64 7.87
CA GLU A 21 8.58 33.04 8.27
C GLU A 21 7.91 34.04 7.30
N ILE A 22 7.71 33.66 6.04
CA ILE A 22 7.10 34.51 5.00
C ILE A 22 5.62 34.18 4.80
N ASN A 23 5.24 32.89 4.83
CA ASN A 23 3.92 32.41 4.40
C ASN A 23 3.01 31.97 5.56
N GLY A 24 3.50 32.01 6.80
CA GLY A 24 2.79 31.54 7.98
C GLY A 24 3.08 30.08 8.32
N GLU A 25 2.59 29.64 9.49
CA GLU A 25 2.83 28.29 9.98
C GLU A 25 2.04 27.25 9.17
N VAL A 26 2.75 26.26 8.64
CA VAL A 26 2.12 25.01 8.17
C VAL A 26 1.66 24.18 9.38
N THR A 27 0.35 24.00 9.55
CA THR A 27 -0.24 23.29 10.70
C THR A 27 -0.39 21.79 10.49
N ASN A 28 -0.39 21.31 9.24
CA ASN A 28 -0.78 19.94 8.89
C ASN A 28 0.40 19.09 8.38
N ILE A 29 1.62 19.35 8.87
CA ILE A 29 2.78 18.50 8.58
C ILE A 29 2.74 17.30 9.52
N LEU A 30 2.78 16.09 8.95
CA LEU A 30 2.90 14.89 9.75
C LEU A 30 4.27 14.86 10.44
N PRO A 31 4.33 14.60 11.75
CA PRO A 31 5.60 14.37 12.40
C PRO A 31 6.22 13.07 11.84
N PRO A 32 7.54 12.88 11.94
CA PRO A 32 8.15 11.59 11.63
C PRO A 32 7.39 10.48 12.37
N SER A 33 7.21 9.36 11.69
CA SER A 33 6.70 8.07 12.15
C SER A 33 7.58 7.52 13.30
N ARG A 34 7.57 8.19 14.45
CA ARG A 34 8.36 7.78 15.61
C ARG A 34 7.73 6.54 16.22
N GLU A 35 8.57 5.71 16.81
CA GLU A 35 8.15 4.78 17.87
C GLU A 35 7.43 5.59 18.95
N MET A 36 6.10 5.57 18.94
CA MET A 36 5.29 6.11 20.03
C MET A 36 5.40 5.12 21.19
N ASN A 37 6.51 5.24 21.94
CA ASN A 37 6.75 4.50 23.19
C ASN A 37 5.88 5.03 24.35
N GLU A 38 5.17 6.15 24.14
CA GLU A 38 4.18 6.67 25.09
C GLU A 38 2.90 5.83 24.96
N PRO A 39 2.45 5.15 26.03
CA PRO A 39 1.17 4.48 26.03
C PRO A 39 0.07 5.54 25.89
N MET A 40 -0.40 5.81 24.67
CA MET A 40 -1.73 6.41 24.53
C MET A 40 -2.68 5.44 25.22
N GLN A 41 -3.53 5.97 26.13
CA GLN A 41 -4.71 5.24 26.55
C GLN A 41 -5.41 4.78 25.28
N ILE A 42 -5.46 3.47 25.07
CA ILE A 42 -6.28 2.86 24.03
C ILE A 42 -7.65 3.50 24.23
N ASN A 43 -8.05 4.38 23.31
CA ASN A 43 -9.36 4.98 23.38
C ASN A 43 -10.33 3.82 23.47
N SER A 44 -11.16 3.77 24.52
CA SER A 44 -12.13 2.71 24.77
C SER A 44 -13.08 2.47 23.60
N GLU A 45 -13.10 3.39 22.62
CA GLU A 45 -13.71 3.21 21.31
C GLU A 45 -13.02 2.14 20.47
N VAL A 46 -11.68 2.05 20.41
CA VAL A 46 -10.93 1.06 19.60
C VAL A 46 -11.28 -0.39 19.99
N THR A 47 -11.55 -0.65 21.27
CA THR A 47 -11.99 -1.98 21.75
C THR A 47 -13.49 -2.23 21.54
N ALA A 48 -14.28 -1.19 21.22
CA ALA A 48 -15.70 -1.30 20.86
C ALA A 48 -15.91 -1.52 19.35
N TYR A 49 -14.89 -1.26 18.52
CA TYR A 49 -14.95 -1.45 17.07
C TYR A 49 -14.62 -2.89 16.67
N SER A 50 -15.56 -3.56 16.01
CA SER A 50 -15.29 -4.79 15.28
C SER A 50 -14.79 -4.42 13.87
N PHE A 51 -13.49 -4.55 13.64
CA PHE A 51 -12.91 -4.37 12.32
C PHE A 51 -13.27 -5.56 11.41
N ASP A 52 -14.03 -5.28 10.36
CA ASP A 52 -14.29 -6.25 9.28
C ASP A 52 -13.16 -6.25 8.23
N ARG A 53 -12.26 -5.26 8.31
CA ARG A 53 -11.22 -4.97 7.33
C ARG A 53 -9.93 -4.51 8.00
N VAL A 54 -8.80 -4.80 7.36
CA VAL A 54 -7.49 -4.24 7.69
C VAL A 54 -6.77 -3.80 6.43
N ILE A 55 -6.13 -2.64 6.49
CA ILE A 55 -5.14 -2.18 5.52
C ILE A 55 -3.76 -2.34 6.16
N VAL A 56 -2.86 -3.02 5.47
CA VAL A 56 -1.46 -3.15 5.87
C VAL A 56 -0.57 -2.47 4.85
N CYS A 57 0.17 -1.46 5.31
CA CYS A 57 1.10 -0.67 4.51
C CYS A 57 2.52 -1.22 4.60
N ASP A 58 3.33 -1.03 3.56
CA ASP A 58 4.76 -1.38 3.60
C ASP A 58 5.57 -0.44 4.49
N THR A 59 5.16 0.82 4.64
CA THR A 59 5.84 1.83 5.48
C THR A 59 4.93 2.36 6.59
N ALA A 60 5.55 2.86 7.67
CA ALA A 60 4.82 3.50 8.77
C ALA A 60 4.28 4.88 8.36
N GLU A 61 4.95 5.56 7.44
CA GLU A 61 4.60 6.86 6.88
C GLU A 61 3.26 6.80 6.16
N ILE A 62 3.03 5.80 5.31
CA ILE A 62 1.75 5.61 4.62
C ILE A 62 0.64 5.21 5.60
N ALA A 63 0.92 4.36 6.59
CA ALA A 63 -0.05 4.03 7.62
C ALA A 63 -0.45 5.26 8.45
N GLN A 64 0.52 6.06 8.88
CA GLN A 64 0.30 7.32 9.60
C GLN A 64 -0.48 8.31 8.74
N PHE A 65 -0.16 8.41 7.45
CA PHE A 65 -0.89 9.24 6.49
C PHE A 65 -2.38 8.87 6.43
N LEU A 66 -2.71 7.58 6.29
CA LEU A 66 -4.10 7.12 6.27
C LEU A 66 -4.82 7.40 7.61
N ILE A 67 -4.14 7.19 8.74
CA ILE A 67 -4.70 7.47 10.07
C ILE A 67 -4.97 8.97 10.25
N ALA A 68 -4.02 9.83 9.87
CA ALA A 68 -4.17 11.28 9.98
C ALA A 68 -5.28 11.85 9.09
N ASN A 69 -5.64 11.14 8.02
CA ASN A 69 -6.79 11.46 7.17
C ASN A 69 -8.08 10.75 7.60
N ASN A 70 -8.16 10.22 8.83
CA ASN A 70 -9.32 9.52 9.39
C ASN A 70 -9.82 8.32 8.58
N PHE A 71 -8.99 7.75 7.71
CA PHE A 71 -9.39 6.69 6.78
C PHE A 71 -9.96 5.46 7.52
N HIS A 72 -9.31 5.08 8.61
CA HIS A 72 -9.71 3.98 9.48
C HIS A 72 -11.16 4.12 10.00
N PHE A 73 -11.57 5.35 10.32
CA PHE A 73 -12.92 5.65 10.80
C PHE A 73 -13.93 5.64 9.65
N GLU A 74 -13.63 6.31 8.53
CA GLU A 74 -14.53 6.42 7.38
C GLU A 74 -14.81 5.06 6.72
N HIS A 75 -13.83 4.16 6.71
CA HIS A 75 -13.92 2.86 6.06
C HIS A 75 -14.11 1.67 7.03
N ASN A 76 -14.28 1.94 8.34
CA ASN A 76 -14.40 0.93 9.39
C ASN A 76 -13.29 -0.14 9.31
N CYS A 77 -12.04 0.29 9.13
CA CYS A 77 -10.91 -0.62 8.97
C CYS A 77 -9.80 -0.31 9.96
N ALA A 78 -9.05 -1.35 10.34
CA ALA A 78 -7.76 -1.16 10.98
C ALA A 78 -6.73 -0.71 9.93
N VAL A 79 -5.79 0.15 10.32
CA VAL A 79 -4.66 0.58 9.47
C VAL A 79 -3.38 0.28 10.23
N LEU A 80 -2.52 -0.56 9.64
CA LEU A 80 -1.24 -0.98 10.21
C LEU A 80 -0.12 -0.84 9.19
N SER A 81 1.13 -0.77 9.62
CA SER A 81 2.29 -1.04 8.75
C SER A 81 2.86 -2.44 8.99
N ILE A 82 3.63 -2.94 8.04
CA ILE A 82 4.26 -4.26 8.10
C ILE A 82 5.24 -4.40 9.30
N ASP A 83 5.81 -3.28 9.74
CA ASP A 83 6.68 -3.17 10.94
C ASP A 83 5.89 -3.08 12.25
N GLY A 84 4.57 -3.12 12.19
CA GLY A 84 3.69 -3.08 13.34
C GLY A 84 3.37 -1.67 13.85
N TYR A 85 3.49 -0.63 13.01
CA TYR A 85 2.91 0.67 13.34
C TYR A 85 1.37 0.61 13.29
N PRO A 86 0.62 1.28 14.19
CA PRO A 86 1.09 1.93 15.42
C PRO A 86 1.44 0.89 16.50
N GLN A 87 2.68 0.94 17.00
CA GLN A 87 3.24 -0.10 17.88
C GLN A 87 2.47 -0.26 19.20
N ASN A 88 1.99 0.84 19.75
CA ASN A 88 1.31 0.88 21.05
C ASN A 88 -0.03 0.12 21.07
N ILE A 89 -0.69 -0.05 19.92
CA ILE A 89 -1.96 -0.78 19.81
C ILE A 89 -1.86 -2.06 18.98
N PHE A 90 -0.70 -2.31 18.34
CA PHE A 90 -0.52 -3.38 17.37
C PHE A 90 -0.97 -4.75 17.89
N SER A 91 -0.49 -5.17 19.07
CA SER A 91 -0.82 -6.47 19.64
C SER A 91 -2.31 -6.65 19.92
N THR A 92 -2.97 -5.59 20.40
CA THR A 92 -4.41 -5.59 20.71
C THR A 92 -5.23 -5.68 19.43
N VAL A 93 -4.91 -4.83 18.43
CA VAL A 93 -5.59 -4.85 17.13
C VAL A 93 -5.38 -6.19 16.44
N MET A 94 -4.15 -6.72 16.42
CA MET A 94 -3.84 -8.01 15.80
C MET A 94 -4.59 -9.18 16.46
N GLN A 95 -4.75 -9.16 17.79
CA GLN A 95 -5.57 -10.16 18.48
C GLN A 95 -7.04 -10.11 18.02
N MET A 96 -7.62 -8.92 17.88
CA MET A 96 -9.00 -8.75 17.40
C MET A 96 -9.14 -9.20 15.94
N LEU A 97 -8.20 -8.81 15.08
CA LEU A 97 -8.19 -9.19 13.66
C LEU A 97 -8.11 -10.71 13.47
N LYS A 98 -7.25 -11.40 14.22
CA LYS A 98 -7.11 -12.87 14.14
C LYS A 98 -8.36 -13.64 14.58
N GLN A 99 -9.25 -13.02 15.35
CA GLN A 99 -10.51 -13.63 15.77
C GLN A 99 -11.62 -13.51 14.72
N ASN A 100 -11.43 -12.69 13.68
CA ASN A 100 -12.43 -12.48 12.63
C ASN A 100 -12.17 -13.44 11.45
N PRO A 101 -12.98 -14.51 11.27
CA PRO A 101 -12.82 -15.46 10.17
C PRO A 101 -13.17 -14.87 8.80
N ASP A 102 -13.93 -13.77 8.77
CA ASP A 102 -14.38 -13.09 7.56
C ASP A 102 -13.56 -11.82 7.27
N LEU A 103 -12.40 -11.68 7.91
CA LEU A 103 -11.53 -10.51 7.77
C LEU A 103 -11.07 -10.33 6.32
N LYS A 104 -11.26 -9.12 5.79
CA LYS A 104 -10.68 -8.69 4.51
C LYS A 104 -9.36 -7.98 4.74
N ILE A 105 -8.31 -8.46 4.09
CA ILE A 105 -6.95 -7.92 4.23
C ILE A 105 -6.59 -7.19 2.95
N TYR A 106 -6.19 -5.93 3.04
CA TYR A 106 -5.72 -5.12 1.93
C TYR A 106 -4.25 -4.77 2.13
N ALA A 107 -3.37 -5.17 1.20
CA ALA A 107 -1.98 -4.74 1.18
C ALA A 107 -1.88 -3.45 0.36
N PHE A 108 -1.26 -2.40 0.91
CA PHE A 108 -1.06 -1.12 0.22
C PHE A 108 0.39 -0.70 0.29
N HIS A 109 1.13 -0.90 -0.79
CA HIS A 109 2.57 -0.77 -0.81
C HIS A 109 3.11 -0.05 -2.04
N SER A 110 4.37 0.38 -1.95
CA SER A 110 5.13 0.99 -3.04
C SER A 110 5.62 -0.04 -4.06
N ALA A 111 6.02 0.41 -5.25
CA ALA A 111 6.76 -0.40 -6.22
C ALA A 111 8.25 -0.42 -5.84
N THR A 112 8.53 -1.00 -4.68
CA THR A 112 9.88 -1.18 -4.11
C THR A 112 10.12 -2.67 -3.89
N PRO A 113 11.38 -3.13 -3.76
CA PRO A 113 11.67 -4.51 -3.38
C PRO A 113 10.95 -4.94 -2.10
N ARG A 114 10.89 -4.05 -1.09
CA ARG A 114 10.15 -4.28 0.14
C ARG A 114 8.64 -4.36 -0.12
N GLY A 115 8.09 -3.41 -0.86
CA GLY A 115 6.66 -3.33 -1.14
C GLY A 115 6.13 -4.60 -1.81
N VAL A 116 6.80 -5.09 -2.87
CA VAL A 116 6.39 -6.33 -3.56
C VAL A 116 6.49 -7.59 -2.69
N THR A 117 7.23 -7.53 -1.56
CA THR A 117 7.31 -8.65 -0.61
C THR A 117 6.22 -8.62 0.47
N THR A 118 5.49 -7.51 0.62
CA THR A 118 4.49 -7.30 1.68
C THR A 118 3.49 -8.44 1.78
N ILE A 119 2.93 -8.89 0.65
CA ILE A 119 1.92 -9.97 0.63
C ILE A 119 2.54 -11.29 1.12
N ASN A 120 3.77 -11.58 0.71
CA ASN A 120 4.47 -12.78 1.14
C ASN A 120 4.76 -12.75 2.64
N GLU A 121 5.13 -11.60 3.19
CA GLU A 121 5.31 -11.42 4.64
C GLU A 121 4.00 -11.60 5.41
N LEU A 122 2.91 -11.00 4.95
CA LEU A 122 1.58 -11.14 5.56
C LEU A 122 1.12 -12.61 5.64
N ARG A 123 1.45 -13.40 4.62
CA ARG A 123 1.05 -14.80 4.51
C ARG A 123 1.91 -15.74 5.34
N ASN A 124 3.21 -15.46 5.44
CA ASN A 124 4.15 -16.45 5.99
C ASN A 124 4.61 -16.08 7.40
N SER A 125 4.49 -14.82 7.83
CA SER A 125 4.94 -14.38 9.14
C SER A 125 3.97 -14.79 10.26
N PRO A 126 4.46 -15.42 11.34
CA PRO A 126 3.64 -15.76 12.53
C PRO A 126 3.00 -14.54 13.20
N ASN A 127 3.65 -13.37 13.09
CA ASN A 127 3.14 -12.12 13.64
C ASN A 127 1.92 -11.60 12.86
N TRP A 128 1.75 -12.05 11.62
CA TRP A 128 0.65 -11.69 10.73
C TRP A 128 -0.32 -12.86 10.58
N PHE A 129 -0.72 -13.21 9.36
CA PHE A 129 -1.84 -14.11 9.07
C PHE A 129 -1.40 -15.52 8.67
N SER A 130 -0.18 -15.92 9.07
CA SER A 130 0.34 -17.26 8.79
C SER A 130 -0.57 -18.36 9.34
N GLY A 131 -0.83 -19.35 8.48
CA GLY A 131 -1.70 -20.50 8.78
C GLY A 131 -3.19 -20.26 8.52
N ASN A 132 -3.60 -19.07 8.08
CA ASN A 132 -4.99 -18.77 7.73
C ASN A 132 -5.21 -18.74 6.22
N ASN A 133 -6.40 -19.13 5.75
CA ASN A 133 -6.81 -19.05 4.33
C ASN A 133 -7.53 -17.74 3.99
N LEU A 134 -7.22 -16.65 4.69
CA LEU A 134 -7.83 -15.35 4.45
C LEU A 134 -7.39 -14.80 3.09
N ILE A 135 -8.32 -14.17 2.38
CA ILE A 135 -8.04 -13.52 1.10
C ILE A 135 -7.27 -12.22 1.37
N ILE A 136 -6.16 -12.04 0.65
CA ILE A 136 -5.37 -10.80 0.67
C ILE A 136 -5.55 -10.11 -0.67
N TYR A 137 -6.05 -8.88 -0.63
CA TYR A 137 -6.25 -8.01 -1.77
C TYR A 137 -5.02 -7.12 -1.94
N ASP A 138 -4.41 -7.17 -3.12
CA ASP A 138 -3.29 -6.31 -3.47
C ASP A 138 -3.80 -4.99 -4.06
N LEU A 139 -3.67 -3.91 -3.29
CA LEU A 139 -3.92 -2.54 -3.70
C LEU A 139 -2.62 -1.77 -4.00
N GLY A 140 -1.47 -2.42 -3.87
CA GLY A 140 -0.16 -1.80 -3.98
C GLY A 140 0.23 -1.44 -5.42
N LEU A 141 1.21 -0.56 -5.52
CA LEU A 141 1.86 -0.25 -6.78
C LEU A 141 2.86 -1.36 -7.11
N LEU A 142 2.69 -2.00 -8.27
CA LEU A 142 3.62 -2.99 -8.82
C LEU A 142 4.47 -2.35 -9.93
N PRO A 143 5.69 -2.85 -10.20
CA PRO A 143 6.53 -2.28 -11.27
C PRO A 143 5.85 -2.33 -12.65
N ARG A 144 5.02 -3.33 -12.94
CA ARG A 144 4.20 -3.35 -14.17
C ARG A 144 3.27 -2.15 -14.36
N HIS A 145 2.85 -1.48 -13.28
CA HIS A 145 2.04 -0.26 -13.37
C HIS A 145 2.88 0.97 -13.72
N VAL A 146 4.20 0.91 -13.47
CA VAL A 146 5.15 1.99 -13.76
C VAL A 146 5.53 1.99 -15.24
N PHE A 147 5.71 0.82 -15.85
CA PHE A 147 6.19 0.68 -17.22
C PHE A 147 5.37 1.43 -18.29
N PRO A 148 4.03 1.39 -18.30
CA PRO A 148 3.24 2.16 -19.26
C PRO A 148 3.14 3.65 -18.90
N SER A 149 3.47 4.03 -17.66
CA SER A 149 3.30 5.40 -17.20
C SER A 149 4.41 6.32 -17.70
N LYS A 150 4.01 7.49 -18.21
CA LYS A 150 4.93 8.54 -18.67
C LYS A 150 5.24 9.58 -17.60
N ASN A 151 4.46 9.60 -16.51
CA ASN A 151 4.45 10.70 -15.54
C ASN A 151 4.87 10.27 -14.13
N MET A 152 5.19 8.99 -13.91
CA MET A 152 5.67 8.52 -12.61
C MET A 152 7.13 8.92 -12.38
N TRP A 153 7.41 9.42 -11.18
CA TRP A 153 8.76 9.77 -10.78
C TRP A 153 9.52 8.52 -10.33
N ILE A 154 10.38 8.01 -11.19
CA ILE A 154 11.18 6.81 -10.90
C ILE A 154 12.44 7.18 -10.14
N LEU A 155 12.62 6.56 -8.99
CA LEU A 155 13.79 6.70 -8.14
C LEU A 155 14.79 5.57 -8.37
N LYS A 156 16.03 5.79 -7.94
CA LYS A 156 17.10 4.79 -7.98
C LYS A 156 18.02 4.92 -6.78
N SER A 157 18.36 3.81 -6.12
CA SER A 157 19.31 3.79 -5.00
C SER A 157 20.09 2.48 -4.92
N ASP A 158 21.29 2.53 -4.34
CA ASP A 158 22.11 1.33 -4.09
C ASP A 158 21.46 0.41 -3.04
N GLU A 159 20.72 0.99 -2.10
CA GLU A 159 19.93 0.22 -1.12
C GLU A 159 18.84 -0.60 -1.82
N SER A 160 18.13 -0.02 -2.80
CA SER A 160 17.14 -0.75 -3.58
C SER A 160 17.77 -1.88 -4.39
N VAL A 161 18.99 -1.71 -4.91
CA VAL A 161 19.74 -2.81 -5.58
C VAL A 161 19.95 -3.98 -4.62
N GLU A 162 20.42 -3.71 -3.41
CA GLU A 162 20.69 -4.75 -2.42
C GLU A 162 19.40 -5.47 -1.99
N GLN A 163 18.34 -4.71 -1.71
CA GLN A 163 17.02 -5.25 -1.37
C GLN A 163 16.43 -6.07 -2.54
N GLY A 164 16.58 -5.60 -3.79
CA GLY A 164 16.13 -6.30 -4.98
C GLY A 164 16.75 -7.68 -5.15
N ARG A 165 18.03 -7.83 -4.80
CA ARG A 165 18.73 -9.14 -4.82
C ARG A 165 18.22 -10.09 -3.75
N GLN A 166 17.74 -9.55 -2.63
CA GLN A 166 17.27 -10.31 -1.47
C GLN A 166 15.78 -10.68 -1.54
N ILE A 167 15.07 -10.30 -2.61
CA ILE A 167 13.66 -10.68 -2.81
C ILE A 167 13.53 -12.23 -2.74
N PRO A 168 12.64 -12.78 -1.89
CA PRO A 168 12.42 -14.22 -1.78
C PRO A 168 12.01 -14.87 -3.10
N SER A 169 12.45 -16.12 -3.33
CA SER A 169 12.18 -16.87 -4.56
C SER A 169 10.69 -17.01 -4.87
N GLU A 170 9.85 -17.12 -3.84
CA GLU A 170 8.39 -17.21 -3.94
C GLU A 170 7.80 -15.92 -4.52
N VAL A 171 8.33 -14.76 -4.13
CA VAL A 171 7.93 -13.46 -4.66
C VAL A 171 8.47 -13.27 -6.08
N LYS A 172 9.68 -13.76 -6.36
CA LYS A 172 10.22 -13.69 -7.73
C LYS A 172 9.34 -14.39 -8.75
N GLN A 173 8.63 -15.46 -8.36
CA GLN A 173 7.72 -16.19 -9.25
C GLN A 173 6.45 -15.42 -9.60
N THR A 174 6.04 -14.44 -8.78
CA THR A 174 4.85 -13.62 -9.06
C THR A 174 5.16 -12.40 -9.95
N LEU A 175 6.44 -12.11 -10.15
CA LEU A 175 6.94 -10.98 -10.94
C LEU A 175 7.41 -11.45 -12.31
N SER A 176 7.17 -10.63 -13.33
CA SER A 176 7.74 -10.86 -14.65
C SER A 176 9.25 -10.60 -14.64
N LYS A 177 9.94 -11.12 -15.66
CA LYS A 177 11.38 -10.93 -15.82
C LYS A 177 11.76 -9.44 -15.85
N ASP A 178 10.99 -8.62 -16.54
CA ASP A 178 11.25 -7.18 -16.67
C ASP A 178 11.06 -6.46 -15.34
N GLU A 179 10.07 -6.86 -14.53
CA GLU A 179 9.87 -6.33 -13.18
C GLU A 179 11.04 -6.68 -12.26
N LEU A 180 11.55 -7.91 -12.33
CA LEU A 180 12.72 -8.34 -11.55
C LEU A 180 13.98 -7.59 -11.96
N GLU A 181 14.26 -7.48 -13.25
CA GLU A 181 15.43 -6.75 -13.75
C GLU A 181 15.38 -5.27 -13.36
N TRP A 182 14.18 -4.66 -13.37
CA TRP A 182 13.97 -3.28 -12.94
C TRP A 182 14.26 -3.08 -11.45
N LEU A 183 13.75 -3.96 -10.59
CA LEU A 183 13.99 -3.93 -9.14
C LEU A 183 15.46 -4.23 -8.80
N GLU A 184 16.07 -5.25 -9.41
CA GLU A 184 17.48 -5.62 -9.20
C GLU A 184 18.45 -4.56 -9.75
N SER A 185 18.01 -3.73 -10.68
CA SER A 185 18.73 -2.54 -11.15
C SER A 185 18.62 -1.34 -10.19
N GLY A 186 17.88 -1.49 -9.10
CA GLY A 186 17.70 -0.51 -8.03
C GLY A 186 16.65 0.55 -8.32
N PHE A 187 15.81 0.37 -9.34
CA PHE A 187 14.71 1.28 -9.62
C PHE A 187 13.52 1.00 -8.70
N TYR A 188 12.82 2.06 -8.30
CA TYR A 188 11.62 1.96 -7.46
C TYR A 188 10.72 3.19 -7.62
N VAL A 189 9.46 3.07 -7.20
CA VAL A 189 8.53 4.18 -7.05
C VAL A 189 7.85 4.07 -5.68
N GLU A 190 7.92 5.13 -4.90
CA GLU A 190 7.27 5.27 -3.60
C GLU A 190 5.84 5.77 -3.75
N LEU A 191 4.92 5.31 -2.91
CA LEU A 191 3.55 5.84 -2.85
C LEU A 191 3.54 7.34 -2.55
N GLU A 192 4.51 7.82 -1.78
CA GLU A 192 4.73 9.22 -1.44
C GLU A 192 5.03 10.11 -2.67
N SER A 193 5.31 9.51 -3.84
CA SER A 193 5.44 10.23 -5.11
C SER A 193 4.09 10.69 -5.68
N PHE A 194 2.97 10.21 -5.14
CA PHE A 194 1.62 10.59 -5.56
C PHE A 194 1.02 11.65 -4.64
N SER A 195 0.01 12.38 -5.15
CA SER A 195 -0.72 13.33 -4.30
C SER A 195 -1.52 12.59 -3.22
N PRO A 196 -1.69 13.19 -2.02
CA PRO A 196 -2.55 12.66 -0.97
C PRO A 196 -3.93 12.23 -1.45
N GLY A 197 -4.58 13.07 -2.28
CA GLY A 197 -5.90 12.78 -2.83
C GLY A 197 -5.92 11.54 -3.72
N LYS A 198 -4.88 11.32 -4.54
CA LYS A 198 -4.77 10.13 -5.39
C LYS A 198 -4.58 8.88 -4.53
N LEU A 199 -3.74 8.92 -3.49
CA LEU A 199 -3.56 7.79 -2.57
C LEU A 199 -4.86 7.41 -1.87
N LEU A 200 -5.57 8.37 -1.30
CA LEU A 200 -6.88 8.12 -0.66
C LEU A 200 -7.88 7.55 -1.66
N GLN A 201 -7.95 8.13 -2.87
CA GLN A 201 -8.83 7.65 -3.94
C GLN A 201 -8.52 6.19 -4.33
N VAL A 202 -7.25 5.84 -4.53
CA VAL A 202 -6.83 4.47 -4.88
C VAL A 202 -7.32 3.48 -3.85
N VAL A 203 -7.08 3.75 -2.57
CA VAL A 203 -7.45 2.84 -1.48
C VAL A 203 -8.97 2.72 -1.36
N SER A 204 -9.70 3.84 -1.37
CA SER A 204 -11.18 3.83 -1.31
C SER A 204 -11.80 3.10 -2.51
N GLN A 205 -11.30 3.32 -3.72
CA GLN A 205 -11.77 2.63 -4.93
C GLN A 205 -11.45 1.13 -4.89
N GLY A 206 -10.26 0.75 -4.43
CA GLY A 206 -9.89 -0.65 -4.26
C GLY A 206 -10.84 -1.39 -3.31
N ILE A 207 -11.16 -0.77 -2.16
CA ILE A 207 -12.14 -1.32 -1.21
C ILE A 207 -13.52 -1.43 -1.85
N ALA A 208 -14.00 -0.39 -2.52
CA ALA A 208 -15.33 -0.41 -3.16
C ALA A 208 -15.44 -1.49 -4.26
N LYS A 209 -14.42 -1.62 -5.11
CA LYS A 209 -14.37 -2.63 -6.19
C LYS A 209 -14.40 -4.05 -5.62
N THR A 210 -13.61 -4.33 -4.58
CA THR A 210 -13.58 -5.67 -3.96
C THR A 210 -14.90 -6.03 -3.28
N GLN A 211 -15.64 -5.03 -2.75
CA GLN A 211 -16.99 -5.25 -2.22
C GLN A 211 -18.01 -5.55 -3.31
N ALA A 212 -17.97 -4.85 -4.45
CA ALA A 212 -18.86 -5.11 -5.57
C ALA A 212 -18.69 -6.55 -6.09
N VAL A 213 -17.45 -7.00 -6.23
CA VAL A 213 -17.11 -8.38 -6.63
C VAL A 213 -17.61 -9.39 -5.60
N ALA A 214 -17.37 -9.16 -4.30
CA ALA A 214 -17.83 -10.06 -3.23
C ALA A 214 -19.36 -10.19 -3.16
N ASN A 215 -20.10 -9.14 -3.56
CA ASN A 215 -21.56 -9.13 -3.58
C ASN A 215 -22.18 -9.65 -4.89
N GLY A 216 -21.37 -10.21 -5.80
CA GLY A 216 -21.86 -10.80 -7.05
C GLY A 216 -22.21 -9.79 -8.14
N TYR A 217 -21.82 -8.53 -7.99
CA TYR A 217 -21.92 -7.55 -9.07
C TYR A 217 -20.72 -7.71 -10.02
N THR A 218 -20.80 -8.70 -10.90
CA THR A 218 -19.87 -8.83 -12.03
C THR A 218 -20.39 -7.98 -13.19
N SER A 219 -19.77 -6.84 -13.45
CA SER A 219 -19.83 -6.21 -14.78
C SER A 219 -18.98 -7.04 -15.75
N THR A 220 -19.49 -8.21 -16.13
CA THR A 220 -18.99 -8.99 -17.27
C THR A 220 -19.63 -8.42 -18.52
N SER A 221 -18.93 -7.54 -19.23
CA SER A 221 -19.24 -7.25 -20.63
C SER A 221 -18.55 -8.29 -21.50
N GLU A 222 -19.22 -9.41 -21.76
CA GLU A 222 -18.88 -10.29 -22.89
C GLU A 222 -19.35 -9.64 -24.20
N ASN A 223 -18.39 -9.29 -25.05
CA ASN A 223 -18.44 -9.09 -26.50
C ASN A 223 -19.73 -8.57 -27.16
N SER A 224 -19.68 -7.31 -27.60
CA SER A 224 -20.28 -6.89 -28.87
C SER A 224 -19.27 -6.03 -29.63
N LEU A 225 -18.84 -6.51 -30.79
CA LEU A 225 -18.19 -5.72 -31.83
C LEU A 225 -19.17 -4.63 -32.28
N ASP A 226 -19.01 -3.41 -31.78
CA ASP A 226 -19.46 -2.23 -32.51
C ASP A 226 -18.50 -1.07 -32.26
N SER A 227 -18.25 -0.33 -33.34
CA SER A 227 -17.18 0.64 -33.47
C SER A 227 -17.63 1.98 -32.89
N GLY A 228 -16.98 2.47 -31.85
CA GLY A 228 -17.31 3.79 -31.30
C GLY A 228 -16.47 4.17 -30.08
N ASP A 229 -15.35 4.84 -30.35
CA ASP A 229 -14.72 5.91 -29.55
C ASP A 229 -15.06 5.96 -28.04
N SER A 230 -14.26 5.26 -27.23
CA SER A 230 -13.96 5.57 -25.83
C SER A 230 -12.86 4.63 -25.34
N SER A 231 -11.59 5.03 -25.48
CA SER A 231 -10.44 4.26 -25.02
C SER A 231 -10.04 4.71 -23.61
N ASP A 232 -10.53 4.02 -22.57
CA ASP A 232 -9.78 3.67 -21.34
C ASP A 232 -10.71 2.98 -20.31
N ASP A 233 -10.91 1.68 -20.46
CA ASP A 233 -11.41 0.83 -19.36
C ASP A 233 -10.55 -0.44 -19.31
N GLY A 234 -9.52 -0.42 -18.47
CA GLY A 234 -8.68 -1.58 -18.17
C GLY A 234 -9.22 -2.34 -16.94
N ILE A 235 -9.64 -3.59 -17.15
CA ILE A 235 -9.92 -4.54 -16.08
C ILE A 235 -8.82 -5.61 -16.10
N ILE A 236 -8.19 -5.89 -14.95
CA ILE A 236 -7.40 -7.12 -14.78
C ILE A 236 -7.88 -7.89 -13.54
N PHE A 237 -8.53 -9.02 -13.79
CA PHE A 237 -8.68 -10.11 -12.83
C PHE A 237 -7.42 -11.00 -12.91
N ILE A 238 -6.86 -11.41 -11.77
CA ILE A 238 -5.94 -12.56 -11.73
C ILE A 238 -6.63 -13.67 -10.96
N GLY A 239 -6.76 -14.81 -11.64
CA GLY A 239 -7.53 -15.96 -11.21
C GLY A 239 -7.04 -16.58 -9.91
N VAL A 240 -7.98 -17.31 -9.29
CA VAL A 240 -7.73 -18.27 -8.21
C VAL A 240 -6.66 -19.25 -8.69
N ASP A 241 -5.47 -19.22 -8.08
CA ASP A 241 -4.49 -20.29 -8.25
C ASP A 241 -5.09 -21.59 -7.71
N ASP A 242 -4.93 -22.68 -8.48
CA ASP A 242 -5.31 -24.06 -8.13
C ASP A 242 -4.72 -24.55 -6.78
N ASP A 243 -3.76 -23.80 -6.21
CA ASP A 243 -3.11 -24.05 -4.92
C ASP A 243 -3.78 -23.37 -3.70
N ASN A 244 -5.00 -22.83 -3.85
CA ASN A 244 -5.82 -22.32 -2.74
C ASN A 244 -5.21 -21.13 -1.96
N ARG A 245 -4.42 -20.26 -2.62
CA ARG A 245 -3.83 -19.04 -2.02
C ARG A 245 -4.35 -17.76 -2.69
N ASN A 246 -5.63 -17.47 -2.50
CA ASN A 246 -6.38 -16.34 -3.07
C ASN A 246 -5.65 -14.98 -2.93
N VAL A 247 -5.03 -14.47 -4.00
CA VAL A 247 -4.67 -13.04 -4.17
C VAL A 247 -5.57 -12.47 -5.25
N GLY A 248 -6.20 -11.32 -4.98
CA GLY A 248 -6.81 -10.51 -6.03
C GLY A 248 -6.02 -9.22 -6.22
N PHE A 249 -5.62 -8.92 -7.45
CA PHE A 249 -4.88 -7.70 -7.81
C PHE A 249 -5.84 -6.64 -8.37
N PHE A 250 -5.76 -5.39 -7.91
CA PHE A 250 -6.75 -4.34 -8.26
C PHE A 250 -6.15 -2.98 -8.70
N ALA A 251 -4.82 -2.87 -8.82
CA ALA A 251 -4.15 -1.57 -8.87
C ALA A 251 -3.79 -1.03 -10.27
N SER A 252 -4.01 -1.76 -11.37
CA SER A 252 -3.49 -1.38 -12.70
C SER A 252 -3.92 0.02 -13.16
N ASP A 253 -5.19 0.36 -12.96
CA ASP A 253 -5.79 1.60 -13.48
C ASP A 253 -5.89 2.69 -12.40
N SER A 254 -5.64 2.34 -11.14
CA SER A 254 -5.87 3.25 -10.03
C SER A 254 -4.73 4.28 -9.90
N PHE A 255 -3.51 3.94 -10.35
CA PHE A 255 -2.33 4.80 -10.31
C PHE A 255 -2.01 5.50 -11.64
N GLY A 256 -2.60 5.04 -12.75
CA GLY A 256 -2.51 5.65 -14.08
C GLY A 256 -3.23 6.98 -14.18
#